data_AF-A0A7Y4NEU5-F1
#
_entry.id   AF-A0A7Y4NEU5-F1
#
_cell.length_a   1.000
_cell.length_b   1.000
_cell.length_c   1.000
_cell.angle_alpha   90.00
_cell.angle_beta   90.00
_cell.angle_gamma   90.00
#
_symmetry.space_group_name_H-M   'P 1'
#
loop_
_entity.id
_entity.type
_entity.pdbx_description
1 polymer ?
#
loop_
_entity_poly.entity_id
_entity_poly.type
_entity_poly.pdbx_seq_one_letter_code
_entity_poly.pdbx_strand_id
1 'polypeptide(L)'
;MKLADLVPAPQHHAFFDLYALNRIADCAGCYCLTNANGDILYVGQAVSVQRRLIQHFGSPKRNELTPHGRVSRVSWREEGALRLSALERGWLETIRLKDGALPPLNRVSAPL
;
A
#
# COMPACT_ATOMS: atom_id res chain seq x y z
N MET A 1 -11.00 4.52 -4.54
CA MET A 1 -10.77 3.34 -5.38
C MET A 1 -10.62 2.09 -4.52
N LYS A 2 -11.10 0.94 -5.02
CA LYS A 2 -10.99 -0.35 -4.35
C LYS A 2 -9.74 -1.09 -4.80
N LEU A 3 -9.19 -1.93 -3.92
CA LEU A 3 -8.06 -2.80 -4.22
C LEU A 3 -8.29 -3.70 -5.44
N ALA A 4 -9.53 -4.17 -5.62
CA ALA A 4 -9.93 -5.06 -6.73
C ALA A 4 -9.81 -4.41 -8.11
N ASP A 5 -9.71 -3.07 -8.18
CA ASP A 5 -9.60 -2.33 -9.43
C ASP A 5 -8.14 -2.17 -9.90
N LEU A 6 -7.15 -2.59 -9.10
CA LEU A 6 -5.74 -2.43 -9.46
C LEU A 6 -5.31 -3.42 -10.53
N VAL A 7 -4.62 -2.89 -11.54
CA VAL A 7 -3.99 -3.69 -12.59
C VAL A 7 -2.50 -3.36 -12.66
N PRO A 8 -1.60 -4.35 -12.57
CA PRO A 8 -1.91 -5.74 -12.25
C PRO A 8 -2.33 -5.91 -10.77
N ALA A 9 -3.17 -6.91 -10.47
CA ALA A 9 -3.70 -7.11 -9.13
C ALA A 9 -2.61 -7.54 -8.12
N PRO A 10 -2.78 -7.21 -6.82
CA PRO A 10 -2.00 -7.80 -5.72
C PRO A 10 -2.15 -9.32 -5.68
N GLN A 11 -1.09 -10.02 -5.25
CA GLN A 11 -1.05 -11.49 -5.19
C GLN A 11 -1.32 -12.02 -3.77
N HIS A 12 -0.93 -11.23 -2.77
CA HIS A 12 -0.97 -11.64 -1.37
C HIS A 12 -1.71 -10.61 -0.53
N HIS A 13 -2.23 -11.05 0.61
CA HIS A 13 -2.92 -10.19 1.57
C HIS A 13 -2.76 -10.71 2.99
N ALA A 14 -2.78 -9.78 3.96
CA ALA A 14 -2.74 -10.07 5.38
C ALA A 14 -3.48 -8.99 6.17
N PHE A 15 -3.80 -9.29 7.42
CA PHE A 15 -4.21 -8.25 8.36
C PHE A 15 -3.05 -7.31 8.67
N PHE A 16 -3.37 -6.05 8.94
CA PHE A 16 -2.37 -5.05 9.32
C PHE A 16 -2.15 -5.06 10.84
N ASP A 17 -1.65 -6.18 11.35
CA ASP A 17 -1.25 -6.38 12.73
C ASP A 17 0.14 -7.00 12.82
N LEU A 18 0.84 -6.77 13.94
CA LEU A 18 2.25 -7.16 14.07
C LEU A 18 2.47 -8.67 13.92
N TYR A 19 1.53 -9.50 14.39
CA TYR A 19 1.65 -10.95 14.32
C TYR A 19 1.58 -11.44 12.87
N ALA A 20 0.60 -10.95 12.10
CA ALA A 20 0.46 -11.28 10.68
C ALA A 20 1.66 -10.75 9.87
N LEU A 21 2.09 -9.51 10.12
CA LEU A 21 3.22 -8.89 9.41
C LEU A 21 4.53 -9.65 9.60
N ASN A 22 4.81 -10.15 10.81
CA ASN A 22 6.02 -10.94 11.09
C ASN A 22 6.07 -12.29 10.37
N ARG A 23 4.94 -12.77 9.81
CA ARG A 23 4.87 -14.05 9.07
C ARG A 23 4.92 -13.89 7.56
N ILE A 24 4.97 -12.66 7.06
CA ILE A 24 5.15 -12.39 5.63
C ILE A 24 6.56 -12.83 5.23
N ALA A 25 6.67 -13.71 4.23
CA ALA A 25 7.94 -14.02 3.58
C ALA A 25 8.46 -12.75 2.90
N ASP A 26 9.71 -12.38 3.18
CA ASP A 26 10.22 -11.10 2.70
C ASP A 26 10.53 -11.13 1.20
N CYS A 27 10.14 -10.05 0.52
CA CYS A 27 10.22 -9.93 -0.93
C CYS A 27 10.36 -8.45 -1.32
N ALA A 28 10.89 -8.20 -2.51
CA ALA A 28 10.73 -6.91 -3.18
C ALA A 28 9.35 -6.83 -3.83
N GLY A 29 8.65 -5.71 -3.69
CA GLY A 29 7.30 -5.58 -4.24
C GLY A 29 6.64 -4.23 -4.03
N CYS A 30 5.45 -4.10 -4.62
CA CYS A 30 4.53 -3.00 -4.34
C CYS A 30 3.43 -3.48 -3.41
N TYR A 31 3.00 -2.61 -2.50
CA TYR A 31 1.99 -2.92 -1.49
C TYR A 31 0.97 -1.80 -1.37
N CYS A 32 -0.21 -2.17 -0.89
CA CYS A 32 -1.31 -1.28 -0.57
C CYS A 32 -1.73 -1.47 0.89
N LEU A 33 -1.97 -0.36 1.59
CA LEU A 33 -2.67 -0.36 2.87
C LEU A 33 -4.13 -0.01 2.62
N THR A 34 -5.04 -0.79 3.18
CA THR A 34 -6.48 -0.64 2.95
C THR A 34 -7.28 -0.62 4.26
N ASN A 35 -8.44 0.03 4.22
CA ASN A 35 -9.45 -0.10 5.27
C ASN A 35 -10.15 -1.48 5.20
N ALA A 36 -11.10 -1.72 6.11
CA ALA A 36 -11.82 -2.99 6.18
C ALA A 36 -12.70 -3.26 4.93
N ASN A 37 -13.06 -2.20 4.21
CA ASN A 37 -13.89 -2.23 3.00
C ASN A 37 -13.06 -2.33 1.71
N GLY A 38 -11.73 -2.47 1.81
CA GLY A 38 -10.83 -2.54 0.66
C GLY A 38 -10.56 -1.22 -0.05
N ASP A 39 -10.92 -0.08 0.55
CA ASP A 39 -10.53 1.25 0.04
C ASP A 39 -9.04 1.46 0.25
N ILE A 40 -8.34 1.87 -0.80
CA ILE A 40 -6.90 2.08 -0.79
C ILE A 40 -6.61 3.38 -0.05
N LEU A 41 -5.84 3.27 1.04
CA LEU A 41 -5.41 4.41 1.85
C LEU A 41 -3.98 4.83 1.53
N TYR A 42 -3.14 3.86 1.16
CA TYR A 42 -1.74 4.08 0.81
C TYR A 42 -1.28 3.06 -0.23
N VAL A 43 -0.38 3.48 -1.12
CA VAL A 43 0.40 2.64 -2.04
C VAL A 43 1.87 2.96 -1.85
N GLY A 44 2.71 1.93 -1.81
CA GLY A 44 4.16 2.11 -1.80
C GLY A 44 4.90 0.93 -2.40
N GLN A 45 6.17 1.15 -2.70
CA GLN A 45 7.12 0.08 -3.04
C GLN A 45 8.17 -0.15 -1.94
N ALA A 46 8.74 -1.35 -1.92
CA ALA A 46 9.86 -1.69 -1.06
C ALA A 46 10.73 -2.81 -1.66
N VAL A 47 12.03 -2.77 -1.34
CA VAL A 47 12.94 -3.91 -1.55
C VAL A 47 12.73 -5.03 -0.53
N SER A 48 12.09 -4.71 0.60
CA SER A 48 11.70 -5.61 1.68
C SER A 48 10.32 -5.18 2.15
N VAL A 49 9.28 -5.83 1.60
CA VAL A 49 7.88 -5.54 1.92
C VAL A 49 7.64 -5.77 3.41
N GLN A 50 8.14 -6.88 3.98
CA GLN A 50 7.93 -7.18 5.39
C GLN A 50 8.45 -6.06 6.29
N ARG A 51 9.72 -5.65 6.10
CA ARG A 51 10.34 -4.60 6.91
C ARG A 51 9.61 -3.27 6.76
N ARG A 52 9.20 -2.92 5.54
CA ARG A 52 8.48 -1.66 5.28
C ARG A 52 7.12 -1.63 5.96
N LEU A 53 6.40 -2.75 5.95
CA LEU A 53 5.10 -2.84 6.61
C LEU A 53 5.22 -2.76 8.13
N ILE A 54 6.24 -3.39 8.72
CA ILE A 54 6.53 -3.27 10.16
C ILE A 54 6.86 -1.81 10.52
N GLN A 55 7.61 -1.09 9.68
CA GLN A 55 7.86 0.34 9.88
C GLN A 55 6.57 1.16 9.86
N HIS A 56 5.66 0.89 8.91
CA HIS A 56 4.35 1.55 8.89
C HIS A 56 3.53 1.20 10.13
N PHE A 57 3.59 -0.04 10.61
CA PHE A 57 2.89 -0.46 11.82
C PHE A 57 3.40 0.28 13.06
N GLY A 58 4.71 0.53 13.15
CA GLY A 58 5.32 1.31 14.23
C GLY A 58 5.14 2.84 14.10
N SER A 59 4.67 3.32 12.96
CA SER A 59 4.49 4.76 12.70
C SER A 59 3.21 5.28 13.36
N PRO A 60 3.20 6.52 13.91
CA PRO A 60 1.98 7.15 14.40
C PRO A 60 0.89 7.27 13.33
N LYS A 61 1.30 7.32 12.04
CA LYS A 61 0.38 7.37 10.89
C LYS A 61 -0.54 6.15 10.77
N ARG A 62 -0.19 5.00 11.38
CA ARG A 62 -1.09 3.82 11.39
C ARG A 62 -2.44 4.14 12.02
N ASN A 63 -2.43 4.99 13.05
CA ASN A 63 -3.62 5.33 13.83
C ASN A 63 -4.36 6.54 13.24
N GLU A 64 -3.86 7.13 12.15
CA GLU A 64 -4.49 8.26 11.48
C GLU A 64 -5.82 7.82 10.88
N LEU A 65 -6.91 8.47 11.32
CA LEU A 65 -8.23 8.25 10.76
C LEU A 65 -8.34 9.09 9.47
N THR A 66 -8.43 8.42 8.33
CA THR A 66 -8.69 9.07 7.05
C THR A 66 -10.21 9.25 6.85
N PRO A 67 -10.66 10.04 5.85
CA PRO A 67 -12.07 10.06 5.44
C PRO A 67 -12.63 8.68 5.09
N HIS A 68 -11.75 7.74 4.74
CA HIS A 68 -12.09 6.35 4.42
C HIS A 68 -11.81 5.39 5.58
N GLY A 69 -11.61 5.90 6.80
CA GLY A 69 -11.33 5.09 7.99
C GLY A 69 -9.83 4.84 8.20
N ARG A 70 -9.51 3.75 8.90
CA ARG A 70 -8.13 3.40 9.31
C ARG A 70 -7.61 2.21 8.54
N VAL A 71 -6.27 2.07 8.48
CA VAL A 71 -5.64 0.87 7.94
C VAL A 71 -6.04 -0.35 8.76
N SER A 72 -6.41 -1.43 8.06
CA SER A 72 -6.80 -2.71 8.67
C SER A 72 -6.20 -3.92 7.96
N ARG A 73 -5.84 -3.76 6.68
CA ARG A 73 -5.32 -4.82 5.82
C ARG A 73 -4.17 -4.30 4.99
N VAL A 74 -3.32 -5.23 4.59
CA VAL A 74 -2.28 -5.01 3.60
C VAL A 74 -2.43 -6.01 2.46
N SER A 75 -2.08 -5.59 1.26
CA SER A 75 -1.97 -6.48 0.11
C SER A 75 -0.75 -6.10 -0.71
N TRP A 76 -0.06 -7.09 -1.30
CA TRP A 76 1.17 -6.82 -2.04
C TRP A 76 1.33 -7.74 -3.24
N ARG A 77 2.18 -7.31 -4.15
CA ARG A 77 2.63 -8.03 -5.33
C ARG A 77 4.15 -8.05 -5.34
N GLU A 78 4.71 -9.23 -5.49
CA GLU A 78 6.16 -9.38 -5.66
C GLU A 78 6.55 -8.92 -7.05
N GLU A 79 7.64 -8.15 -7.13
CA GLU A 79 8.11 -7.63 -8.41
C GLU A 79 9.62 -7.36 -8.35
N GLY A 80 10.30 -7.58 -9.47
CA GLY A 80 11.74 -7.36 -9.56
C GLY A 80 12.10 -5.88 -9.41
N ALA A 81 13.27 -5.59 -8.85
CA ALA A 81 13.72 -4.22 -8.54
C ALA A 81 13.65 -3.25 -9.74
N LEU A 82 13.89 -3.74 -10.95
CA LEU A 82 13.83 -2.96 -12.19
C LEU A 82 12.41 -2.50 -12.57
N ARG A 83 11.38 -3.19 -12.06
CA ARG A 83 9.97 -2.96 -12.41
C ARG A 83 9.15 -2.36 -11.27
N LEU A 84 9.68 -2.32 -10.04
CA LEU A 84 9.00 -1.74 -8.88
C LEU A 84 8.45 -0.35 -9.15
N SER A 85 9.30 0.57 -9.61
CA SER A 85 8.90 1.97 -9.82
C SER A 85 7.85 2.12 -10.93
N ALA A 86 7.86 1.22 -11.92
CA ALA A 86 6.84 1.21 -12.97
C ALA A 86 5.50 0.68 -12.45
N LEU A 87 5.53 -0.37 -11.63
CA LEU A 87 4.34 -0.95 -10.99
C LEU A 87 3.68 0.03 -10.02
N GLU A 88 4.45 0.63 -9.10
CA GLU A 88 3.95 1.61 -8.13
C GLU A 88 3.31 2.80 -8.85
N ARG A 89 3.99 3.33 -9.87
CA ARG A 89 3.46 4.43 -10.67
C ARG A 89 2.18 4.01 -11.39
N GLY A 90 2.14 2.83 -12.00
CA GLY A 90 0.93 2.32 -12.64
C GLY A 90 -0.27 2.26 -11.69
N TRP A 91 -0.06 1.80 -10.46
CA TRP A 91 -1.11 1.77 -9.44
C TRP A 91 -1.54 3.18 -9.01
N LEU A 92 -0.60 4.08 -8.71
CA LEU A 92 -0.91 5.45 -8.32
C LEU A 92 -1.64 6.22 -9.43
N GLU A 93 -1.22 6.06 -10.68
CA GLU A 93 -1.86 6.68 -11.85
C GLU A 93 -3.27 6.13 -12.06
N THR A 94 -3.48 4.82 -11.91
CA THR A 94 -4.82 4.23 -12.00
C THR A 94 -5.76 4.82 -10.93
N ILE A 95 -5.26 4.97 -9.70
CA ILE A 95 -6.02 5.61 -8.61
C ILE A 95 -6.31 7.06 -8.93
N ARG A 96 -5.32 7.83 -9.40
CA ARG A 96 -5.50 9.24 -9.76
C ARG A 96 -6.51 9.42 -10.90
N LEU A 97 -6.49 8.53 -11.90
CA LEU A 97 -7.44 8.57 -13.01
C LEU A 97 -8.88 8.27 -12.55
N LYS A 98 -9.06 7.37 -11.58
CA LYS A 98 -10.38 6.94 -11.11
C LYS A 98 -10.97 7.88 -10.04
N ASP A 99 -10.16 8.28 -9.07
CA ASP A 99 -10.60 9.07 -7.92
C ASP A 99 -10.27 10.57 -8.06
N GLY A 100 -9.51 10.98 -9.07
CA GLY A 100 -9.05 12.35 -9.27
C GLY A 100 -7.93 12.81 -8.31
N ALA A 101 -7.48 11.93 -7.42
CA ALA A 101 -6.47 12.22 -6.39
C ALA A 101 -5.61 10.99 -6.05
N LEU A 102 -4.52 11.21 -5.33
CA LEU A 102 -3.74 10.11 -4.73
C LEU A 102 -4.46 9.54 -3.50
N PRO A 103 -4.09 8.31 -3.06
CA PRO A 103 -4.58 7.79 -1.79
C PRO A 103 -4.35 8.78 -0.64
N PRO A 104 -5.24 8.84 0.37
CA PRO A 104 -5.22 9.86 1.42
C PRO A 104 -3.92 9.89 2.23
N LEU A 105 -3.20 8.77 2.36
CA LEU A 105 -1.93 8.70 3.09
C LEU A 105 -0.70 8.83 2.17
N ASN A 106 -0.88 8.79 0.85
CA ASN A 106 0.16 9.15 -0.11
C ASN A 106 0.24 10.68 -0.15
N ARG A 107 1.05 11.26 0.72
CA ARG A 107 1.37 12.70 0.63
C ARG A 107 1.92 12.98 -0.78
N VAL A 108 1.36 13.96 -1.46
CA VAL A 108 2.07 14.66 -2.51
C VAL A 108 3.22 15.36 -1.79
N SER A 109 4.47 14.98 -2.08
CA SER A 109 5.58 15.85 -1.70
C SER A 109 5.32 17.19 -2.39
N ALA A 110 4.92 18.21 -1.63
CA ALA A 110 5.09 19.57 -2.10
C ALA A 110 6.57 19.73 -2.46
N PRO A 111 6.91 20.33 -3.61
CA PRO A 111 8.30 20.59 -3.93
C PRO A 111 8.91 21.43 -2.80
N LEU A 112 10.08 21.00 -2.31
CA LEU A 112 11.00 21.88 -1.59
C LEU A 112 11.69 22.80 -2.60
#